data_AF-V6SQE3-F1
#
_entry.id   AF-V6SQE3-F1
#
_cell.length_a   1.000
_cell.length_b   1.000
_cell.length_c   1.000
_cell.angle_alpha   90.00
_cell.angle_beta   90.00
_cell.angle_gamma   90.00
#
_symmetry.space_group_name_H-M   'P 1'
#
loop_
_entity.id
_entity.type
_entity.pdbx_description
1 polymer ?
#
loop_
_entity_poly.entity_id
_entity_poly.type
_entity_poly.pdbx_seq_one_letter_code
_entity_poly.pdbx_strand_id
1 'polypeptide(L)'
;MKNSIAIRNWKSLGFCLALFAGLFIFSCESDDDLPPDTTATKVPYVCTSCATTSEALPENDNVSRGIYKGVFSAGTLVINNRNNAEKVTGKVYYKNKTINLQESPEVVMVQGRPTYLSLRGSSGGTNVTLLFSVNEDGSSPLIEELTISGERNITSFAVFKEKSNTLIEAYEGNYFLVNGAISTSDEVSEISERVDSGLGVPENAIKVGGLRMVLSRSESMWVLLKVMGDNENSVMDRGIIKNVSLVSDANGKTVANLSGDELNHSEYVSSGTLVMHAERKR
;
A
#
# COMPACT_ATOMS: atom_id res chain seq x y z
N MET A 1 49.88 7.89 45.99
CA MET A 1 48.80 8.27 46.92
C MET A 1 47.68 7.25 46.78
N LYS A 2 47.45 6.47 47.83
CA LYS A 2 46.34 5.52 47.95
C LYS A 2 45.10 6.32 48.35
N ASN A 3 43.94 6.01 47.80
CA ASN A 3 42.69 6.07 48.53
C ASN A 3 41.73 4.99 48.01
N SER A 4 41.47 4.06 48.92
CA SER A 4 40.51 2.96 48.88
C SER A 4 39.26 3.42 49.61
N ILE A 5 38.07 3.13 49.10
CA ILE A 5 36.86 2.96 49.92
C ILE A 5 36.10 1.74 49.39
N ALA A 6 35.73 0.88 50.34
CA ALA A 6 35.10 -0.41 50.17
C ALA A 6 33.73 -0.43 50.87
N ILE A 7 33.03 -1.57 50.71
CA ILE A 7 31.91 -2.10 51.55
C ILE A 7 30.53 -1.57 51.08
N ARG A 8 29.50 -2.38 50.79
CA ARG A 8 28.89 -3.38 51.68
C ARG A 8 27.98 -4.41 50.97
N ASN A 9 28.13 -5.66 51.38
CA ASN A 9 27.21 -6.80 51.18
C ASN A 9 25.84 -6.58 51.82
N TRP A 10 24.77 -7.12 51.23
CA TRP A 10 23.58 -7.56 51.97
C TRP A 10 23.04 -8.89 51.40
N LYS A 11 23.12 -9.95 52.20
CA LYS A 11 22.42 -11.24 52.02
C LYS A 11 21.16 -11.23 52.88
N SER A 12 20.04 -11.74 52.37
CA SER A 12 18.94 -12.41 53.11
C SER A 12 17.88 -12.81 52.08
N LEU A 13 17.74 -14.07 51.67
CA LEU A 13 17.08 -15.19 52.37
C LEU A 13 15.58 -14.90 52.66
N GLY A 14 14.71 -15.69 52.05
CA GLY A 14 13.25 -15.63 52.22
C GLY A 14 12.52 -16.66 51.37
N PHE A 15 12.62 -17.93 51.77
CA PHE A 15 11.86 -19.08 51.27
C PHE A 15 10.47 -19.05 51.92
N CYS A 16 9.38 -19.13 51.16
CA CYS A 16 8.06 -19.49 51.70
C CYS A 16 7.24 -20.24 50.65
N LEU A 17 7.17 -21.54 50.88
CA LEU A 17 6.30 -22.54 50.27
C LEU A 17 4.94 -22.48 50.99
N ALA A 18 3.81 -22.38 50.28
CA ALA A 18 2.52 -22.74 50.83
C ALA A 18 1.53 -23.15 49.73
N LEU A 19 1.20 -24.44 49.76
CA LEU A 19 0.06 -25.11 49.13
C LEU A 19 -1.26 -24.42 49.51
N PHE A 20 -2.17 -24.25 48.54
CA PHE A 20 -3.61 -24.28 48.81
C PHE A 20 -4.30 -25.17 47.78
N ALA A 21 -4.69 -26.36 48.23
CA ALA A 21 -5.69 -27.20 47.61
C ALA A 21 -7.08 -26.65 47.99
N GLY A 22 -7.96 -26.50 47.02
CA GLY A 22 -9.34 -26.06 47.22
C GLY A 22 -10.20 -26.48 46.04
N LEU A 23 -10.85 -27.63 46.19
CA LEU A 23 -11.91 -28.15 45.33
C LEU A 23 -13.00 -27.12 45.06
N PHE A 24 -13.34 -26.91 43.79
CA PHE A 24 -14.73 -26.67 43.38
C PHE A 24 -15.04 -27.47 42.11
N ILE A 25 -15.94 -28.43 42.31
CA ILE A 25 -16.59 -29.25 41.30
C ILE A 25 -17.85 -28.47 40.90
N PHE A 26 -17.92 -27.98 39.68
CA PHE A 26 -19.17 -27.69 38.99
C PHE A 26 -18.97 -28.07 37.53
N SER A 27 -19.26 -29.34 37.25
CA SER A 27 -19.54 -29.83 35.91
C SER A 27 -21.00 -29.48 35.62
N CYS A 28 -21.24 -28.31 35.01
CA CYS A 28 -22.47 -28.09 34.26
C CYS A 28 -22.20 -28.61 32.85
N GLU A 29 -22.70 -29.81 32.60
CA GLU A 29 -23.01 -30.31 31.28
C GLU A 29 -24.20 -29.48 30.77
N SER A 30 -23.91 -28.50 29.92
CA SER A 30 -24.89 -27.88 29.06
C SER A 30 -24.50 -28.26 27.65
N ASP A 31 -25.24 -29.21 27.09
CA ASP A 31 -25.36 -29.42 25.66
C ASP A 31 -25.76 -28.09 25.02
N ASP A 32 -24.78 -27.41 24.44
CA ASP A 32 -25.00 -26.35 23.47
C ASP A 32 -24.24 -26.76 22.21
N ASP A 33 -24.96 -27.43 21.31
CA ASP A 33 -24.67 -27.53 19.88
C ASP A 33 -24.62 -26.11 19.27
N LEU A 34 -23.69 -25.27 19.72
CA LEU A 34 -23.35 -24.07 19.00
C LEU A 34 -22.56 -24.51 17.77
N PRO A 35 -22.99 -24.13 16.55
CA PRO A 35 -22.19 -24.38 15.35
C PRO A 35 -20.77 -23.85 15.61
N PRO A 36 -19.71 -24.52 15.11
CA PRO A 36 -18.35 -24.08 15.31
C PRO A 36 -18.28 -22.60 14.94
N ASP A 37 -17.85 -21.79 15.90
CA ASP A 37 -17.66 -20.36 15.73
C ASP A 37 -16.76 -20.14 14.50
N THR A 38 -17.38 -19.77 13.38
CA THR A 38 -16.72 -19.51 12.10
C THR A 38 -16.12 -18.12 12.05
N THR A 39 -15.96 -17.42 13.19
CA THR A 39 -15.10 -16.24 13.30
C THR A 39 -13.62 -16.65 13.25
N ALA A 40 -13.22 -17.29 12.15
CA ALA A 40 -11.83 -17.44 11.77
C ALA A 40 -11.21 -16.03 11.78
N THR A 41 -10.46 -15.73 12.84
CA THR A 41 -9.78 -14.45 13.00
C THR A 41 -8.81 -14.34 11.83
N LYS A 42 -9.18 -13.55 10.80
CA LYS A 42 -8.35 -13.38 9.61
C LYS A 42 -7.03 -12.74 10.04
N VAL A 43 -5.93 -13.40 9.72
CA VAL A 43 -4.59 -12.85 9.94
C VAL A 43 -4.41 -11.68 8.97
N PRO A 44 -4.09 -10.45 9.45
CA PRO A 44 -3.86 -9.30 8.58
C PRO A 44 -2.71 -9.55 7.59
N TYR A 45 -2.86 -9.11 6.35
CA TYR A 45 -1.77 -9.15 5.38
C TYR A 45 -0.59 -8.29 5.83
N VAL A 46 0.61 -8.84 5.66
CA VAL A 46 1.89 -8.14 5.89
C VAL A 46 2.76 -8.33 4.67
N CYS A 47 3.18 -7.22 4.07
CA CYS A 47 4.15 -7.23 2.99
C CYS A 47 5.55 -7.41 3.57
N THR A 48 5.95 -8.67 3.79
CA THR A 48 7.31 -9.05 4.26
C THR A 48 8.45 -8.59 3.35
N SER A 49 8.08 -8.15 2.16
CA SER A 49 8.93 -7.87 1.04
C SER A 49 9.11 -6.34 0.84
N CYS A 50 8.24 -5.53 1.43
CA CYS A 50 8.19 -4.08 1.28
C CYS A 50 9.16 -3.39 2.23
N ALA A 51 9.71 -2.24 1.82
CA ALA A 51 10.54 -1.41 2.69
C ALA A 51 9.72 -0.85 3.86
N THR A 52 10.24 -0.88 5.08
CA THR A 52 9.56 -0.31 6.25
C THR A 52 10.01 1.12 6.58
N THR A 53 11.04 1.61 5.88
CA THR A 53 11.58 2.97 5.97
C THR A 53 11.88 3.49 4.56
N SER A 54 12.02 4.81 4.42
CA SER A 54 12.46 5.41 3.16
C SER A 54 13.79 4.81 2.69
N GLU A 55 13.93 4.63 1.38
CA GLU A 55 15.15 4.20 0.71
C GLU A 55 15.92 5.40 0.12
N ALA A 56 15.36 6.61 0.17
CA ALA A 56 15.99 7.82 -0.32
C ALA A 56 17.08 8.32 0.63
N LEU A 57 18.17 8.84 0.05
CA LEU A 57 19.25 9.45 0.81
C LEU A 57 19.00 10.95 1.07
N PRO A 58 19.32 11.49 2.27
CA PRO A 58 19.06 12.90 2.62
C PRO A 58 19.66 13.91 1.65
N GLU A 59 20.87 13.64 1.13
CA GLU A 59 21.54 14.52 0.16
C GLU A 59 20.75 14.68 -1.16
N ASN A 60 19.80 13.79 -1.42
CA ASN A 60 19.00 13.78 -2.64
C ASN A 60 17.59 14.37 -2.46
N ASP A 61 17.24 14.89 -1.27
CA ASP A 61 15.88 15.33 -0.95
C ASP A 61 15.39 16.52 -1.80
N ASN A 62 16.31 17.40 -2.22
CA ASN A 62 16.00 18.64 -2.96
C ASN A 62 16.74 18.74 -4.30
N VAL A 63 17.06 17.60 -4.92
CA VAL A 63 17.65 17.52 -6.26
C VAL A 63 16.97 16.43 -7.09
N SER A 64 17.19 16.38 -8.40
CA SER A 64 16.57 15.38 -9.28
C SER A 64 17.02 13.95 -9.02
N ARG A 65 18.16 13.75 -8.34
CA ARG A 65 18.61 12.42 -7.89
C ARG A 65 17.70 11.86 -6.80
N GLY A 66 17.67 10.54 -6.60
CA GLY A 66 16.92 9.91 -5.52
C GLY A 66 16.04 8.74 -5.97
N ILE A 67 15.07 8.41 -5.13
CA ILE A 67 14.10 7.33 -5.37
C ILE A 67 12.75 7.94 -5.76
N TYR A 68 12.15 7.40 -6.81
CA TYR A 68 10.80 7.74 -7.24
C TYR A 68 9.96 6.47 -7.27
N LYS A 69 8.76 6.53 -6.70
CA LYS A 69 7.84 5.40 -6.66
C LYS A 69 6.50 5.83 -7.21
N GLY A 70 5.83 4.94 -7.91
CA GLY A 70 4.59 5.28 -8.57
C GLY A 70 3.75 4.08 -8.95
N VAL A 71 2.58 4.40 -9.46
CA VAL A 71 1.61 3.46 -9.98
C VAL A 71 1.15 3.90 -11.36
N PHE A 72 0.74 2.92 -12.15
CA PHE A 72 0.04 3.11 -13.42
C PHE A 72 -1.15 2.16 -13.49
N SER A 73 -2.06 2.34 -14.45
CA SER A 73 -3.32 1.58 -14.54
C SER A 73 -3.19 0.05 -14.37
N ALA A 74 -2.05 -0.53 -14.75
CA ALA A 74 -1.83 -1.97 -14.71
C ALA A 74 -0.72 -2.44 -13.74
N GLY A 75 -0.07 -1.55 -12.97
CA GLY A 75 1.10 -1.93 -12.18
C GLY A 75 1.70 -0.85 -11.28
N THR A 76 2.87 -1.17 -10.72
CA THR A 76 3.71 -0.26 -9.92
C THR A 76 5.09 -0.09 -10.56
N LEU A 77 5.77 1.00 -10.22
CA LEU A 77 7.15 1.24 -10.65
C LEU A 77 7.98 1.90 -9.56
N VAL A 78 9.28 1.64 -9.64
CA VAL A 78 10.32 2.31 -8.85
C VAL A 78 11.44 2.75 -9.78
N ILE A 79 11.90 3.99 -9.65
CA ILE A 79 13.04 4.55 -10.37
C ILE A 79 14.08 4.97 -9.34
N ASN A 80 15.29 4.46 -9.47
CA ASN A 80 16.45 4.95 -8.75
C ASN A 80 17.26 5.83 -9.70
N ASN A 81 17.05 7.15 -9.58
CA ASN A 81 17.85 8.14 -10.28
C ASN A 81 19.11 8.43 -9.48
N ARG A 82 20.09 7.53 -9.58
CA ARG A 82 21.42 7.69 -8.99
C ARG A 82 21.36 8.07 -7.50
N ASN A 83 20.45 7.47 -6.75
CA ASN A 83 20.28 7.75 -5.32
C ASN A 83 21.59 7.44 -4.58
N ASN A 84 22.04 6.20 -4.67
CA ASN A 84 23.30 5.68 -4.12
C ASN A 84 24.14 4.93 -5.17
N ALA A 85 23.81 5.12 -6.45
CA ALA A 85 24.39 4.40 -7.57
C ALA A 85 24.87 5.37 -8.65
N GLU A 86 25.85 4.94 -9.45
CA GLU A 86 26.32 5.73 -10.60
C GLU A 86 25.32 5.72 -11.76
N LYS A 87 24.58 4.62 -11.91
CA LYS A 87 23.64 4.40 -13.02
C LYS A 87 22.20 4.62 -12.59
N VAL A 88 21.38 5.09 -13.53
CA VAL A 88 19.93 5.10 -13.36
C VAL A 88 19.41 3.68 -13.56
N THR A 89 18.57 3.23 -12.63
CA THR A 89 17.90 1.92 -12.72
C THR A 89 16.41 2.08 -12.43
N GLY A 90 15.62 1.11 -12.89
CA GLY A 90 14.19 1.07 -12.57
C GLY A 90 13.69 -0.35 -12.40
N LYS A 91 12.49 -0.47 -11.85
CA LYS A 91 11.73 -1.71 -11.77
C LYS A 91 10.28 -1.40 -12.11
N VAL A 92 9.69 -2.23 -12.94
CA VAL A 92 8.24 -2.25 -13.18
C VAL A 92 7.70 -3.57 -12.66
N TYR A 93 6.66 -3.50 -11.84
CA TYR A 93 5.89 -4.65 -11.42
C TYR A 93 4.58 -4.67 -12.18
N TYR A 94 4.38 -5.72 -12.97
CA TYR A 94 3.25 -5.86 -13.88
C TYR A 94 2.86 -7.33 -14.00
N LYS A 95 1.57 -7.64 -13.82
CA LYS A 95 1.03 -9.02 -13.86
C LYS A 95 1.87 -10.01 -13.02
N ASN A 96 2.17 -9.64 -11.78
CA ASN A 96 2.99 -10.42 -10.82
C ASN A 96 4.43 -10.72 -11.30
N LYS A 97 4.94 -9.98 -12.30
CA LYS A 97 6.32 -10.08 -12.76
C LYS A 97 7.07 -8.79 -12.48
N THR A 98 8.32 -8.91 -12.08
CA THR A 98 9.26 -7.80 -11.99
C THR A 98 10.09 -7.73 -13.26
N ILE A 99 10.13 -6.55 -13.88
CA ILE A 99 10.96 -6.25 -15.03
C ILE A 99 11.97 -5.19 -14.59
N ASN A 100 13.25 -5.56 -14.56
CA ASN A 100 14.32 -4.63 -14.24
C ASN A 100 14.63 -3.77 -15.47
N LEU A 101 14.72 -2.45 -15.27
CA LEU A 101 15.03 -1.47 -16.30
C LEU A 101 16.41 -0.88 -16.07
N GLN A 102 17.09 -0.54 -17.16
CA GLN A 102 18.39 0.13 -17.17
C GLN A 102 18.35 1.34 -18.10
N GLU A 103 19.24 2.30 -17.85
CA GLU A 103 19.46 3.48 -18.70
C GLU A 103 19.62 3.06 -20.17
N SER A 104 18.78 3.64 -21.02
CA SER A 104 18.93 3.53 -22.47
C SER A 104 20.13 4.38 -22.90
N PRO A 105 20.96 3.92 -23.85
CA PRO A 105 22.13 4.68 -24.31
C PRO A 105 21.80 6.01 -24.99
N GLU A 106 20.55 6.24 -25.37
CA GLU A 106 20.07 7.53 -25.90
C GLU A 106 19.41 8.35 -24.78
N VAL A 107 20.16 9.29 -24.21
CA VAL A 107 19.59 10.35 -23.37
C VAL A 107 19.94 11.69 -24.01
N VAL A 108 18.91 12.42 -24.44
CA VAL A 108 19.05 13.82 -24.86
C VAL A 108 18.92 14.69 -23.61
N MET A 109 20.05 15.01 -22.98
CA MET A 109 20.10 16.03 -21.93
C MET A 109 19.97 17.40 -22.60
N VAL A 110 18.91 18.15 -22.31
CA VAL A 110 18.77 19.55 -22.72
C VAL A 110 18.99 20.43 -21.49
N GLN A 111 19.99 21.30 -21.51
CA GLN A 111 20.27 22.22 -20.40
C GLN A 111 19.09 23.15 -20.10
N GLY A 112 18.83 23.44 -18.83
CA GLY A 112 17.78 24.36 -18.37
C GLY A 112 16.35 23.82 -18.51
N ARG A 113 16.19 22.49 -18.61
CA ARG A 113 14.92 21.77 -18.73
C ARG A 113 14.87 20.62 -17.70
N PRO A 114 13.70 20.02 -17.45
CA PRO A 114 13.60 18.84 -16.59
C PRO A 114 14.67 17.78 -16.93
N THR A 115 15.16 17.06 -15.92
CA THR A 115 15.99 15.87 -16.11
C THR A 115 15.14 14.79 -16.77
N TYR A 116 15.49 14.38 -17.99
CA TYR A 116 14.82 13.29 -18.71
C TYR A 116 15.61 11.99 -18.59
N LEU A 117 14.91 10.91 -18.26
CA LEU A 117 15.47 9.56 -18.14
C LEU A 117 14.72 8.62 -19.09
N SER A 118 15.47 7.90 -19.91
CA SER A 118 14.94 6.81 -20.74
C SER A 118 15.45 5.48 -20.20
N LEU A 119 14.52 4.60 -19.84
CA LEU A 119 14.79 3.30 -19.23
C LEU A 119 14.18 2.20 -20.08
N ARG A 120 14.90 1.09 -20.23
CA ARG A 120 14.42 -0.10 -20.96
C ARG A 120 14.77 -1.39 -20.27
N GLY A 121 13.95 -2.40 -20.47
CA GLY A 121 14.19 -3.74 -19.94
C GLY A 121 13.29 -4.78 -20.61
N SER A 122 13.57 -6.04 -20.35
CA SER A 122 12.73 -7.14 -20.82
C SER A 122 12.72 -8.30 -19.84
N SER A 123 11.61 -9.04 -19.79
CA SER A 123 11.48 -10.26 -19.00
C SER A 123 10.46 -11.19 -19.65
N GLY A 124 10.87 -12.43 -19.93
CA GLY A 124 9.97 -13.46 -20.48
C GLY A 124 9.22 -13.04 -21.75
N GLY A 125 9.90 -12.33 -22.67
CA GLY A 125 9.32 -11.83 -23.93
C GLY A 125 8.54 -10.51 -23.82
N THR A 126 8.32 -9.98 -22.61
CA THR A 126 7.70 -8.66 -22.42
C THR A 126 8.80 -7.59 -22.39
N ASN A 127 8.81 -6.70 -23.39
CA ASN A 127 9.69 -5.53 -23.40
C ASN A 127 8.98 -4.35 -22.75
N VAL A 128 9.75 -3.55 -22.00
CA VAL A 128 9.30 -2.33 -21.35
C VAL A 128 10.22 -1.18 -21.71
N THR A 129 9.64 -0.05 -22.09
CA THR A 129 10.31 1.25 -22.25
C THR A 129 9.60 2.27 -21.40
N LEU A 130 10.35 3.09 -20.67
CA LEU A 130 9.86 4.10 -19.75
C LEU A 130 10.60 5.42 -20.01
N LEU A 131 9.85 6.47 -20.32
CA LEU A 131 10.34 7.84 -20.38
C LEU A 131 9.82 8.60 -19.16
N PHE A 132 10.76 9.16 -18.39
CA PHE A 132 10.49 9.85 -17.13
C PHE A 132 11.11 11.25 -17.17
N SER A 133 10.45 12.22 -16.57
CA SER A 133 10.98 13.57 -16.36
C SER A 133 10.79 14.03 -14.92
N VAL A 134 11.70 14.89 -14.45
CA VAL A 134 11.60 15.54 -13.14
C VAL A 134 12.37 16.85 -13.15
N ASN A 135 11.91 17.84 -12.38
CA ASN A 135 12.65 19.09 -12.23
C ASN A 135 14.01 18.88 -11.54
N GLU A 136 14.92 19.83 -11.70
CA GLU A 136 16.27 19.77 -11.11
C GLU A 136 16.27 19.68 -9.58
N ASP A 137 15.23 20.21 -8.93
CA ASP A 137 15.01 20.14 -7.48
C ASP A 137 14.30 18.85 -7.03
N GLY A 138 13.98 17.94 -7.96
CA GLY A 138 13.24 16.71 -7.69
C GLY A 138 11.71 16.89 -7.65
N SER A 139 11.19 18.09 -7.86
CA SER A 139 9.75 18.35 -7.92
C SER A 139 9.13 17.90 -9.25
N SER A 140 7.81 17.75 -9.24
CA SER A 140 7.00 17.41 -10.43
C SER A 140 7.51 16.20 -11.23
N PRO A 141 7.77 15.04 -10.59
CA PRO A 141 8.10 13.83 -11.32
C PRO A 141 6.92 13.43 -12.23
N LEU A 142 7.22 13.04 -13.46
CA LEU A 142 6.23 12.69 -14.48
C LEU A 142 6.70 11.46 -15.27
N ILE A 143 5.77 10.54 -15.51
CA ILE A 143 5.95 9.50 -16.53
C ILE A 143 5.42 10.07 -17.85
N GLU A 144 6.33 10.36 -18.78
CA GLU A 144 6.01 10.90 -20.11
C GLU A 144 5.46 9.79 -21.01
N GLU A 145 6.06 8.59 -20.92
CA GLU A 145 5.65 7.42 -21.69
C GLU A 145 6.00 6.14 -20.93
N LEU A 146 5.10 5.15 -20.95
CA LEU A 146 5.39 3.77 -20.55
C LEU A 146 4.79 2.83 -21.59
N THR A 147 5.66 2.08 -22.26
CA THR A 147 5.27 1.07 -23.24
C THR A 147 5.60 -0.30 -22.69
N ILE A 148 4.61 -1.18 -22.61
CA ILE A 148 4.75 -2.59 -22.24
C ILE A 148 4.24 -3.43 -23.40
N SER A 149 5.07 -4.33 -23.93
CA SER A 149 4.69 -5.16 -25.08
C SER A 149 3.44 -6.00 -24.80
N GLY A 150 2.42 -5.83 -25.64
CA GLY A 150 1.14 -6.52 -25.51
C GLY A 150 0.14 -5.86 -24.56
N GLU A 151 0.50 -4.75 -23.89
CA GLU A 151 -0.43 -3.92 -23.14
C GLU A 151 -0.88 -2.73 -23.99
N ARG A 152 -2.18 -2.45 -23.97
CA ARG A 152 -2.76 -1.27 -24.63
C ARG A 152 -3.23 -0.31 -23.53
N ASN A 153 -3.26 0.98 -23.84
CA ASN A 153 -3.93 1.99 -23.00
C ASN A 153 -3.35 2.14 -21.58
N ILE A 154 -2.02 2.26 -21.45
CA ILE A 154 -1.40 2.74 -20.20
C ILE A 154 -1.52 4.27 -20.16
N THR A 155 -2.62 4.77 -19.59
CA THR A 155 -3.00 6.19 -19.71
C THR A 155 -2.93 6.97 -18.40
N SER A 156 -2.93 6.28 -17.27
CA SER A 156 -2.96 6.90 -15.94
C SER A 156 -1.69 6.59 -15.16
N PHE A 157 -1.05 7.63 -14.63
CA PHE A 157 0.17 7.54 -13.85
C PHE A 157 0.07 8.41 -12.60
N ALA A 158 0.67 7.96 -11.52
CA ALA A 158 0.97 8.77 -10.36
C ALA A 158 2.36 8.38 -9.88
N VAL A 159 3.29 9.33 -9.85
CA VAL A 159 4.68 9.11 -9.42
C VAL A 159 5.07 10.19 -8.42
N PHE A 160 5.80 9.79 -7.40
CA PHE A 160 6.22 10.66 -6.30
C PHE A 160 7.70 10.44 -6.02
N LYS A 161 8.36 11.54 -5.66
CA LYS A 161 9.70 11.49 -5.10
C LYS A 161 9.62 11.04 -3.64
N GLU A 162 10.37 10.01 -3.32
CA GLU A 162 10.61 9.60 -1.93
C GLU A 162 11.69 10.50 -1.33
N LYS A 163 11.44 11.06 -0.14
CA LYS A 163 12.44 11.81 0.64
C LYS A 163 13.00 10.94 1.75
N SER A 164 14.16 11.28 2.29
CA SER A 164 14.83 10.50 3.33
C SER A 164 14.00 10.27 4.59
N ASN A 165 13.03 11.15 4.86
CA ASN A 165 12.09 11.06 5.99
C ASN A 165 10.67 10.67 5.60
N THR A 166 10.40 10.43 4.31
CA THR A 166 9.07 10.14 3.78
C THR A 166 9.11 8.84 3.00
N LEU A 167 8.36 7.85 3.44
CA LEU A 167 8.20 6.56 2.74
C LEU A 167 7.02 6.65 1.78
N ILE A 168 7.26 6.31 0.51
CA ILE A 168 6.19 6.15 -0.48
C ILE A 168 5.83 4.68 -0.59
N GLU A 169 4.54 4.37 -0.41
CA GLU A 169 3.99 3.03 -0.43
C GLU A 169 3.08 2.85 -1.65
N ALA A 170 3.22 1.75 -2.38
CA ALA A 170 2.33 1.39 -3.47
C ALA A 170 1.40 0.24 -3.05
N TYR A 171 0.16 0.26 -3.52
CA TYR A 171 -0.87 -0.73 -3.23
C TYR A 171 -1.51 -1.17 -4.54
N GLU A 172 -1.80 -2.47 -4.64
CA GLU A 172 -2.55 -3.07 -5.73
C GLU A 172 -3.76 -3.82 -5.20
N GLY A 173 -4.89 -3.65 -5.86
CA GLY A 173 -6.14 -4.25 -5.40
C GLY A 173 -7.19 -4.31 -6.48
N ASN A 174 -8.40 -4.66 -6.04
CA ASN A 174 -9.56 -4.79 -6.92
C ASN A 174 -10.82 -4.26 -6.23
N TYR A 175 -11.79 -3.91 -7.06
CA TYR A 175 -13.16 -3.69 -6.65
C TYR A 175 -13.98 -4.95 -6.94
N PHE A 176 -14.84 -5.32 -6.00
CA PHE A 176 -15.72 -6.45 -6.09
C PHE A 176 -17.16 -6.02 -5.84
N LEU A 177 -18.10 -6.55 -6.63
CA LEU A 177 -19.52 -6.40 -6.38
C LEU A 177 -20.02 -7.68 -5.70
N VAL A 178 -20.57 -7.50 -4.50
CA VAL A 178 -21.24 -8.56 -3.75
C VAL A 178 -22.73 -8.38 -3.97
N ASN A 179 -23.34 -9.33 -4.68
CA ASN A 179 -24.77 -9.32 -4.92
C ASN A 179 -25.50 -9.67 -3.62
N GLY A 180 -26.25 -8.70 -3.10
CA GLY A 180 -27.26 -8.91 -2.06
C GLY A 180 -28.59 -8.42 -2.61
N ALA A 181 -29.63 -9.25 -2.56
CA ALA A 181 -30.97 -8.80 -2.94
C ALA A 181 -31.36 -7.61 -2.03
N ILE A 182 -31.51 -6.42 -2.60
CA ILE A 182 -32.16 -5.31 -1.90
C ILE A 182 -33.66 -5.62 -1.93
N SER A 183 -34.20 -6.16 -0.85
CA SER A 183 -35.64 -6.03 -0.59
C SER A 183 -35.89 -4.55 -0.29
N THR A 184 -36.56 -3.86 -1.22
CA THR A 184 -36.75 -2.41 -1.23
C THR A 184 -37.74 -1.91 -0.17
N SER A 185 -37.73 -2.43 1.07
CA SER A 185 -38.76 -2.11 2.07
C SER A 185 -38.32 -1.52 3.39
N ASP A 186 -37.04 -1.56 3.78
CA ASP A 186 -36.66 -1.05 5.10
C ASP A 186 -35.67 0.11 5.00
N GLU A 187 -36.04 1.23 5.62
CA GLU A 187 -35.22 2.42 5.79
C GLU A 187 -33.83 2.03 6.30
N VAL A 188 -32.82 2.25 5.45
CA VAL A 188 -31.42 2.06 5.81
C VAL A 188 -31.04 3.14 6.80
N SER A 189 -31.14 2.80 8.08
CA SER A 189 -30.45 3.50 9.15
C SER A 189 -28.97 3.59 8.77
N GLU A 190 -28.39 4.79 8.76
CA GLU A 190 -26.97 4.99 8.52
C GLU A 190 -26.16 4.09 9.48
N ILE A 191 -25.64 2.96 8.99
CA ILE A 191 -24.61 2.19 9.69
C ILE A 191 -23.30 2.94 9.47
N SER A 192 -23.24 4.11 10.10
CA SER A 192 -22.01 4.73 10.56
C SER A 192 -21.43 3.78 11.60
N GLU A 193 -20.15 3.42 11.45
CA GLU A 193 -19.37 2.58 12.38
C GLU A 193 -19.42 1.08 12.10
N ARG A 194 -18.47 0.64 11.26
CA ARG A 194 -17.42 -0.35 11.57
C ARG A 194 -17.12 -1.17 10.32
N VAL A 195 -16.17 -0.69 9.52
CA VAL A 195 -15.49 -1.53 8.51
C VAL A 195 -14.52 -2.40 9.32
N ASP A 196 -14.89 -3.65 9.57
CA ASP A 196 -13.94 -4.61 10.13
C ASP A 196 -12.71 -4.68 9.21
N SER A 197 -11.58 -4.22 9.74
CA SER A 197 -10.28 -4.31 9.12
C SER A 197 -9.97 -5.80 8.90
N GLY A 198 -10.04 -6.24 7.65
CA GLY A 198 -9.86 -7.64 7.31
C GLY A 198 -11.07 -8.32 6.67
N LEU A 199 -12.03 -7.59 6.09
CA LEU A 199 -13.02 -8.20 5.20
C LEU A 199 -12.30 -9.08 4.15
N GLY A 200 -12.41 -10.40 4.30
CA GLY A 200 -12.13 -11.30 3.20
C GLY A 200 -13.04 -10.92 2.04
N VAL A 201 -12.54 -11.01 0.82
CA VAL A 201 -13.41 -10.87 -0.36
C VAL A 201 -14.47 -11.98 -0.25
N PRO A 202 -15.77 -11.66 -0.20
CA PRO A 202 -16.80 -12.69 -0.09
C PRO A 202 -16.69 -13.71 -1.23
N GLU A 203 -16.97 -14.98 -0.96
CA GLU A 203 -16.79 -16.06 -1.96
C GLU A 203 -17.65 -15.85 -3.22
N ASN A 204 -18.75 -15.11 -3.11
CA ASN A 204 -19.66 -14.77 -4.20
C ASN A 204 -19.38 -13.40 -4.84
N ALA A 205 -18.26 -12.75 -4.52
CA ALA A 205 -17.97 -11.41 -5.02
C ALA A 205 -17.43 -11.43 -6.46
N ILE A 206 -18.01 -10.60 -7.32
CA ILE A 206 -17.62 -10.48 -8.74
C ILE A 206 -16.60 -9.35 -8.86
N LYS A 207 -15.41 -9.60 -9.40
CA LYS A 207 -14.46 -8.52 -9.70
C LYS A 207 -15.04 -7.59 -10.77
N VAL A 208 -15.17 -6.31 -10.45
CA VAL A 208 -15.71 -5.27 -11.35
C VAL A 208 -14.69 -4.20 -11.73
N GLY A 209 -13.52 -4.19 -11.09
CA GLY A 209 -12.46 -3.24 -11.41
C GLY A 209 -11.13 -3.55 -10.75
N GLY A 210 -10.10 -2.89 -11.24
CA GLY A 210 -8.77 -2.83 -10.62
C GLY A 210 -8.57 -1.51 -9.89
N LEU A 211 -7.65 -1.52 -8.93
CA LEU A 211 -7.21 -0.30 -8.27
C LEU A 211 -5.69 -0.32 -8.10
N ARG A 212 -5.10 0.87 -8.20
CA ARG A 212 -3.70 1.12 -7.89
C ARG A 212 -3.62 2.37 -7.05
N MET A 213 -2.91 2.31 -5.95
CA MET A 213 -2.77 3.45 -5.07
C MET A 213 -1.32 3.67 -4.72
N VAL A 214 -0.95 4.93 -4.56
CA VAL A 214 0.30 5.34 -3.94
C VAL A 214 -0.03 6.27 -2.79
N LEU A 215 0.63 6.09 -1.65
CA LEU A 215 0.40 6.93 -0.48
C LEU A 215 1.70 7.21 0.28
N SER A 216 1.64 8.24 1.11
CA SER A 216 2.64 8.56 2.11
C SER A 216 1.95 8.84 3.43
N ARG A 217 2.25 8.02 4.45
CA ARG A 217 1.74 8.24 5.80
C ARG A 217 2.34 9.48 6.44
N SER A 218 3.63 9.73 6.23
CA SER A 218 4.34 10.88 6.83
C SER A 218 3.83 12.21 6.26
N GLU A 219 3.52 12.25 4.98
CA GLU A 219 2.97 13.44 4.30
C GLU A 219 1.42 13.46 4.33
N SER A 220 0.79 12.45 4.95
CA SER A 220 -0.66 12.30 5.03
C SER A 220 -1.39 12.44 3.69
N MET A 221 -0.83 11.88 2.61
CA MET A 221 -1.35 12.03 1.25
C MET A 221 -1.51 10.70 0.53
N TRP A 222 -2.39 10.65 -0.46
CA TRP A 222 -2.57 9.50 -1.33
C TRP A 222 -3.11 9.88 -2.70
N VAL A 223 -2.86 9.01 -3.69
CA VAL A 223 -3.48 9.03 -5.02
C VAL A 223 -3.95 7.64 -5.39
N LEU A 224 -5.21 7.55 -5.83
CA LEU A 224 -5.88 6.35 -6.30
C LEU A 224 -6.08 6.44 -7.81
N LEU A 225 -5.70 5.38 -8.51
CA LEU A 225 -6.11 5.08 -9.88
C LEU A 225 -7.12 3.95 -9.83
N LYS A 226 -8.38 4.27 -10.11
CA LYS A 226 -9.48 3.31 -10.23
C LYS A 226 -9.66 2.96 -11.70
N VAL A 227 -9.72 1.68 -12.02
CA VAL A 227 -9.94 1.20 -13.39
C VAL A 227 -11.16 0.28 -13.38
N MET A 228 -12.27 0.72 -13.98
CA MET A 228 -13.51 -0.06 -14.04
C MET A 228 -13.75 -0.56 -15.46
N GLY A 229 -14.20 -1.81 -15.62
CA GLY A 229 -14.45 -2.42 -16.93
C GLY A 229 -13.20 -2.59 -17.79
N ASP A 230 -13.30 -2.34 -19.09
CA ASP A 230 -12.29 -2.64 -20.12
C ASP A 230 -11.12 -1.64 -20.19
N ASN A 231 -10.69 -1.10 -19.04
CA ASN A 231 -9.57 -0.14 -18.91
C ASN A 231 -9.77 1.25 -19.54
N GLU A 232 -10.91 1.57 -20.15
CA GLU A 232 -11.17 2.90 -20.73
C GLU A 232 -11.66 3.93 -19.71
N ASN A 233 -12.25 3.48 -18.60
CA ASN A 233 -12.77 4.34 -17.53
C ASN A 233 -11.81 4.35 -16.34
N SER A 234 -10.66 5.01 -16.51
CA SER A 234 -9.74 5.29 -15.40
C SER A 234 -10.12 6.58 -14.69
N VAL A 235 -10.40 6.51 -13.39
CA VAL A 235 -10.65 7.68 -12.54
C VAL A 235 -9.46 7.85 -11.60
N MET A 236 -8.90 9.05 -11.57
CA MET A 236 -7.90 9.44 -10.59
C MET A 236 -8.58 10.21 -9.45
N ASP A 237 -8.35 9.76 -8.22
CA ASP A 237 -8.76 10.46 -7.01
C ASP A 237 -7.52 10.69 -6.13
N ARG A 238 -7.58 11.70 -5.27
CA ARG A 238 -6.49 12.06 -4.36
C ARG A 238 -7.07 12.58 -3.06
N GLY A 239 -6.26 12.54 -2.02
CA GLY A 239 -6.70 13.07 -0.74
C GLY A 239 -5.70 13.00 0.36
N ILE A 240 -6.23 13.15 1.58
CA ILE A 240 -5.47 13.11 2.82
C ILE A 240 -5.74 11.84 3.62
N ILE A 241 -4.79 11.48 4.49
CA ILE A 241 -4.97 10.43 5.49
C ILE A 241 -5.36 11.08 6.82
N LYS A 242 -6.52 10.73 7.37
CA LYS A 242 -7.02 11.21 8.66
C LYS A 242 -7.46 10.03 9.52
N ASN A 243 -6.81 9.82 10.65
CA ASN A 243 -7.12 8.71 11.57
C ASN A 243 -7.25 7.37 10.85
N VAL A 244 -6.26 7.03 10.02
CA VAL A 244 -6.20 5.84 9.12
C VAL A 244 -7.23 5.79 7.98
N SER A 245 -8.17 6.73 7.90
CA SER A 245 -9.08 6.85 6.76
C SER A 245 -8.47 7.68 5.64
N LEU A 246 -8.61 7.20 4.41
CA LEU A 246 -8.25 7.89 3.17
C LEU A 246 -9.45 8.74 2.75
N VAL A 247 -9.35 10.06 2.95
CA VAL A 247 -10.46 11.01 2.69
C VAL A 247 -10.19 11.76 1.40
N SER A 248 -11.11 11.71 0.43
CA SER A 248 -10.97 12.35 -0.88
C SER A 248 -11.06 13.88 -0.78
N ASP A 249 -10.16 14.57 -1.48
CA ASP A 249 -10.20 16.04 -1.58
C ASP A 249 -11.40 16.52 -2.42
N ALA A 250 -11.88 15.68 -3.35
CA ALA A 250 -12.93 16.08 -4.28
C ALA A 250 -14.30 16.16 -3.62
N ASN A 251 -14.58 15.30 -2.63
CA ASN A 251 -15.91 15.17 -2.04
C ASN A 251 -15.92 14.96 -0.51
N GLY A 252 -14.76 14.90 0.15
CA GLY A 252 -14.64 14.70 1.59
C GLY A 252 -15.07 13.31 2.08
N LYS A 253 -15.37 12.37 1.18
CA LYS A 253 -15.77 11.00 1.55
C LYS A 253 -14.56 10.14 1.83
N THR A 254 -14.76 9.18 2.73
CA THR A 254 -13.76 8.13 2.97
C THR A 254 -13.78 7.15 1.81
N VAL A 255 -12.66 7.00 1.12
CA VAL A 255 -12.47 6.08 -0.01
C VAL A 255 -12.00 4.71 0.46
N ALA A 256 -11.24 4.66 1.55
CA ALA A 256 -10.81 3.43 2.19
C ALA A 256 -10.25 3.65 3.59
N ASN A 257 -10.11 2.57 4.35
CA ASN A 257 -9.41 2.55 5.63
C ASN A 257 -8.12 1.74 5.52
N LEU A 258 -7.05 2.28 6.07
CA LEU A 258 -5.73 1.69 6.13
C LEU A 258 -5.56 0.87 7.40
N SER A 259 -5.19 -0.40 7.24
CA SER A 259 -4.90 -1.31 8.35
C SER A 259 -3.62 -2.09 8.04
N GLY A 260 -2.50 -1.67 8.63
CA GLY A 260 -1.21 -2.28 8.33
C GLY A 260 -0.86 -2.10 6.85
N ASP A 261 -0.65 -3.21 6.13
CA ASP A 261 -0.37 -3.26 4.70
C ASP A 261 -1.63 -3.56 3.84
N GLU A 262 -2.83 -3.36 4.40
CA GLU A 262 -4.11 -3.52 3.70
C GLU A 262 -4.90 -2.22 3.62
N LEU A 263 -5.66 -2.10 2.53
CA LEU A 263 -6.71 -1.10 2.35
C LEU A 263 -8.05 -1.79 2.15
N ASN A 264 -9.06 -1.37 2.89
CA ASN A 264 -10.40 -1.94 2.81
C ASN A 264 -11.47 -0.84 2.77
N HIS A 265 -12.50 -1.05 1.96
CA HIS A 265 -13.69 -0.20 1.94
C HIS A 265 -14.91 -1.01 1.51
N SER A 266 -16.09 -0.57 1.93
CA SER A 266 -17.36 -1.09 1.44
C SER A 266 -18.38 0.04 1.36
N GLU A 267 -19.10 0.11 0.25
CA GLU A 267 -20.22 1.04 0.07
C GLU A 267 -21.43 0.32 -0.56
N TYR A 268 -22.63 0.73 -0.16
CA TYR A 268 -23.86 0.26 -0.79
C TYR A 268 -24.10 0.99 -2.11
N VAL A 269 -24.40 0.24 -3.15
CA VAL A 269 -24.76 0.72 -4.49
C VAL A 269 -26.07 0.07 -4.93
N SER A 270 -26.72 0.60 -5.98
CA SER A 270 -28.00 0.07 -6.46
C SER A 270 -27.95 -1.41 -6.87
N SER A 271 -26.77 -1.90 -7.24
CA SER A 271 -26.53 -3.28 -7.65
C SER A 271 -26.05 -4.22 -6.53
N GLY A 272 -25.96 -3.75 -5.27
CA GLY A 272 -25.47 -4.55 -4.14
C GLY A 272 -24.45 -3.79 -3.29
N THR A 273 -23.43 -4.49 -2.78
CA THR A 273 -22.34 -3.87 -2.02
C THR A 273 -21.07 -3.86 -2.85
N LEU A 274 -20.50 -2.67 -3.09
CA LEU A 274 -19.18 -2.53 -3.69
C LEU A 274 -18.12 -2.63 -2.59
N VAL A 275 -17.26 -3.63 -2.68
CA VAL A 275 -16.15 -3.88 -1.76
C VAL A 275 -14.83 -3.54 -2.45
N MET A 276 -13.99 -2.80 -1.77
CA MET A 276 -12.61 -2.52 -2.19
C MET A 276 -11.66 -3.29 -1.28
N HIS A 277 -10.70 -3.99 -1.88
CA HIS A 277 -9.58 -4.58 -1.16
C HIS A 277 -8.28 -4.37 -1.93
N ALA A 278 -7.25 -3.89 -1.22
CA ALA A 278 -5.91 -3.73 -1.77
C ALA A 278 -4.84 -4.12 -0.75
N GLU A 279 -3.73 -4.59 -1.26
CA GLU A 279 -2.56 -4.98 -0.48
C GLU A 279 -1.36 -4.16 -0.93
N ARG A 280 -0.50 -3.83 0.03
CA ARG A 280 0.76 -3.16 -0.25
C ARG A 280 1.65 -4.03 -1.13
N LYS A 281 2.27 -3.41 -2.14
CA LYS A 281 3.23 -4.03 -3.06
C LYS A 281 4.55 -3.26 -3.06
N ARG A 282 5.56 -3.92 -3.64
CA ARG A 282 6.92 -3.40 -3.82
C ARG A 282 7.01 -2.35 -4.92
#